data_AF-A0A3N4S672-F1
#
_entry.id   AF-A0A3N4S672-F1
#
_cell.length_a   1.000
_cell.length_b   1.000
_cell.length_c   1.000
_cell.angle_alpha   90.00
_cell.angle_beta   90.00
_cell.angle_gamma   90.00
#
_symmetry.space_group_name_H-M   'P 1'
#
loop_
_entity.id
_entity.type
_entity.pdbx_description
1 polymer ?
#
loop_
_entity_poly.entity_id
_entity_poly.type
_entity_poly.pdbx_seq_one_letter_code
_entity_poly.pdbx_strand_id
1 'polypeptide(L)'
;MNVQDYANSRAIETIAATRTRAGLRVEAHLDPGDYPTGIAISKDRFAALPLVRHEVHGQWNYALLPESSTPQTLPTSEAHGVYGRRCELLTRLTDPRLTGLSSAELGYLCAELAPMQAARSQERYSEQRGGRARRATGNQRAKPLFDDGARVTLTLLYQRQVCSMKLLADMLEVTPECIGHLVAETRRVLEDHGHQPGYAPSRFTTADALMSFLDADKAPPRTRIMESLSHPRLTGMSRTDLDALARRLAPRQLAQVERASYQRRGADRQPGSRGGVFPQKLGDRERVVVALLYLRKLCTLDVLADALGDVSRSSIGNVVREIRPLLTEGGLLPPPAATRYRSAPDLLAAADEQTNTPTS
;
A
#
# COMPACT_ATOMS: atom_id res chain seq x y z
N MET A 1 43.25 9.69 0.61
CA MET A 1 42.29 10.01 1.68
C MET A 1 41.53 11.25 1.25
N ASN A 2 40.20 11.20 1.11
CA ASN A 2 39.44 12.36 0.63
C ASN A 2 39.36 13.42 1.75
N VAL A 3 39.20 14.70 1.39
CA VAL A 3 39.24 15.84 2.35
C VAL A 3 38.17 15.70 3.44
N GLN A 4 37.03 15.08 3.12
CA GLN A 4 35.94 14.81 4.06
C GLN A 4 36.27 13.66 5.05
N ASP A 5 36.95 12.61 4.60
CA ASP A 5 37.37 11.50 5.47
C ASP A 5 38.37 11.98 6.52
N TYR A 6 39.25 12.90 6.12
CA TYR A 6 40.19 13.57 7.02
C TYR A 6 39.49 14.50 8.04
N ALA A 7 38.43 15.19 7.62
CA ALA A 7 37.63 16.03 8.53
C ALA A 7 36.81 15.20 9.53
N ASN A 8 36.18 14.12 9.08
CA ASN A 8 35.44 13.18 9.92
C ASN A 8 36.37 12.48 10.92
N SER A 9 37.58 12.09 10.50
CA SER A 9 38.56 11.48 11.41
C SER A 9 39.00 12.45 12.51
N ARG A 10 39.28 13.72 12.18
CA ARG A 10 39.67 14.72 13.20
C ARG A 10 38.57 15.00 14.22
N ALA A 11 37.30 15.02 13.79
CA ALA A 11 36.18 15.21 14.72
C ALA A 11 36.08 14.04 15.71
N ILE A 12 36.20 12.80 15.23
CA ILE A 12 36.16 11.60 16.06
C ILE A 12 37.37 11.53 17.01
N GLU A 13 38.57 11.82 16.52
CA GLU A 13 39.81 11.91 17.33
C GLU A 13 39.66 12.92 18.46
N THR A 14 39.01 14.07 18.21
CA THR A 14 38.78 15.11 19.23
C THR A 14 37.81 14.62 20.31
N ILE A 15 36.74 13.92 19.92
CA ILE A 15 35.79 13.34 20.88
C ILE A 15 36.47 12.26 21.72
N ALA A 16 37.21 11.34 21.09
CA ALA A 16 37.95 10.27 21.77
C ALA A 16 39.05 10.79 22.72
N ALA A 17 39.63 11.97 22.43
CA ALA A 17 40.59 12.61 23.32
C ALA A 17 39.98 13.16 24.62
N THR A 18 38.64 13.23 24.72
CA THR A 18 37.95 13.78 25.88
C THR A 18 38.10 12.86 27.11
N ARG A 19 38.43 13.47 28.25
CA ARG A 19 38.49 12.79 29.55
C ARG A 19 37.64 13.51 30.58
N THR A 20 36.94 12.77 31.41
CA THR A 20 36.22 13.35 32.54
C THR A 20 37.21 13.74 33.64
N ARG A 21 36.83 14.67 34.53
CA ARG A 21 37.65 15.05 35.71
C ARG A 21 37.94 13.85 36.63
N ALA A 22 37.07 12.84 36.62
CA ALA A 22 37.24 11.60 37.38
C ALA A 22 38.11 10.53 36.66
N GLY A 23 38.64 10.85 35.46
CA GLY A 23 39.59 10.00 34.74
C GLY A 23 38.98 9.02 33.72
N LEU A 24 37.68 9.07 33.46
CA LEU A 24 37.05 8.22 32.43
C LEU A 24 37.48 8.66 31.02
N ARG A 25 37.69 7.69 30.12
CA ARG A 25 38.01 7.91 28.71
C ARG A 25 36.76 7.75 27.86
N VAL A 26 36.63 8.60 26.84
CA VAL A 26 35.57 8.49 25.83
C VAL A 26 36.09 7.68 24.66
N GLU A 27 35.35 6.65 24.25
CA GLU A 27 35.59 5.92 23.01
C GLU A 27 34.69 6.49 21.91
N ALA A 28 35.24 6.76 20.73
CA ALA A 28 34.49 7.26 19.59
C ALA A 28 35.00 6.60 18.31
N HIS A 29 34.08 6.13 17.48
CA HIS A 29 34.39 5.41 16.24
C HIS A 29 33.53 5.95 15.10
N LEU A 30 34.08 5.96 13.88
CA LEU A 30 33.27 6.16 12.70
C LEU A 30 32.52 4.87 12.44
N ASP A 31 31.20 4.95 12.36
CA ASP A 31 30.40 3.85 11.85
C ASP A 31 30.26 4.00 10.33
N PRO A 32 30.92 3.14 9.53
CA PRO A 32 30.81 3.16 8.08
C PRO A 32 29.53 2.46 7.59
N GLY A 33 28.68 1.98 8.50
CA GLY A 33 27.45 1.29 8.19
C GLY A 33 26.52 2.12 7.29
N ASP A 34 25.90 1.44 6.32
CA ASP A 34 24.88 2.03 5.47
C ASP A 34 23.53 1.97 6.18
N TYR A 35 23.00 3.13 6.54
CA TYR A 35 21.70 3.27 7.20
C TYR A 35 20.66 3.82 6.22
N PRO A 36 19.83 2.96 5.59
CA PRO A 36 18.79 3.44 4.69
C PRO A 36 17.73 4.21 5.48
N THR A 37 17.28 5.33 4.93
CA THR A 37 16.22 6.15 5.52
C THR A 37 14.83 5.56 5.22
N GLY A 38 13.84 5.93 6.04
CA GLY A 38 12.45 5.52 5.84
C GLY A 38 12.04 4.22 6.53
N ILE A 39 12.93 3.59 7.30
CA ILE A 39 12.56 2.51 8.23
C ILE A 39 11.68 3.08 9.33
N ALA A 40 10.56 2.42 9.61
CA ALA A 40 9.68 2.77 10.72
C ALA A 40 9.97 1.84 11.91
N ILE A 41 10.14 2.42 13.09
CA ILE A 41 10.21 1.68 14.36
C ILE A 41 8.95 2.03 15.13
N SER A 42 8.15 1.02 15.50
CA SER A 42 6.93 1.24 16.28
C SER A 42 7.26 1.80 17.66
N LYS A 43 6.35 2.61 18.21
CA LYS A 43 6.51 3.16 19.57
C LYS A 43 6.64 2.05 20.60
N ASP A 44 5.87 0.98 20.45
CA ASP A 44 5.87 -0.16 21.39
C ASP A 44 7.21 -0.89 21.35
N ARG A 45 7.77 -1.11 20.15
CA ARG A 45 9.10 -1.71 19.99
C ARG A 45 10.20 -0.83 20.57
N PHE A 46 10.11 0.49 20.37
CA PHE A 46 11.07 1.42 20.97
C PHE A 46 10.92 1.47 22.50
N ALA A 47 9.68 1.40 23.02
CA ALA A 47 9.39 1.38 24.45
C ALA A 47 9.80 0.06 25.13
N ALA A 48 9.84 -1.05 24.37
CA ALA A 48 10.30 -2.35 24.85
C ALA A 48 11.82 -2.42 25.02
N LEU A 49 12.59 -1.47 24.45
CA LEU A 49 14.03 -1.42 24.67
C LEU A 49 14.32 -1.18 26.16
N PRO A 50 15.32 -1.86 26.76
CA PRO A 50 15.73 -1.65 28.15
C PRO A 50 16.50 -0.33 28.31
N LEU A 51 15.80 0.78 28.09
CA LEU A 51 16.30 2.14 28.07
C LEU A 51 16.09 2.82 29.42
N VAL A 52 17.20 3.19 30.07
CA VAL A 52 17.19 4.09 31.23
C VAL A 52 17.49 5.50 30.76
N ARG A 53 16.45 6.35 30.72
CA ARG A 53 16.60 7.75 30.33
C ARG A 53 17.30 8.54 31.43
N HIS A 54 18.25 9.38 31.07
CA HIS A 54 18.93 10.25 32.01
C HIS A 54 18.07 11.49 32.36
N GLU A 55 18.18 12.02 33.58
CA GLU A 55 17.42 13.20 34.02
C GLU A 55 17.71 14.43 33.15
N VAL A 56 19.00 14.63 32.85
CA VAL A 56 19.45 15.67 31.93
C VAL A 56 19.32 15.16 30.49
N HIS A 57 18.37 15.74 29.77
CA HIS A 57 18.11 15.48 28.34
C HIS A 57 17.84 14.02 27.95
N GLY A 58 16.99 13.33 28.72
CA GLY A 58 16.60 11.92 28.50
C GLY A 58 15.96 11.55 27.16
N GLN A 59 15.78 12.50 26.23
CA GLN A 59 15.36 12.21 24.85
C GLN A 59 16.52 11.73 23.96
N TRP A 60 17.76 12.12 24.28
CA TRP A 60 18.95 11.71 23.54
C TRP A 60 20.07 11.20 24.46
N ASN A 61 19.95 11.40 25.79
CA ASN A 61 20.87 10.90 26.79
C ASN A 61 20.23 9.74 27.57
N TYR A 62 20.63 8.51 27.27
CA TYR A 62 20.07 7.31 27.88
C TYR A 62 21.11 6.18 27.92
N ALA A 63 20.91 5.23 28.84
CA ALA A 63 21.66 3.98 28.89
C ALA A 63 20.80 2.84 28.34
N LEU A 64 21.37 2.06 27.42
CA LEU A 64 20.81 0.77 26.98
C LEU A 64 21.40 -0.32 27.88
N LEU A 65 20.57 -0.95 28.70
CA LEU A 65 21.01 -2.06 29.52
C LEU A 65 21.10 -3.33 28.66
N PRO A 66 22.09 -4.21 28.90
CA PRO A 66 22.12 -5.52 28.25
C PRO A 66 20.86 -6.30 28.65
N GLU A 67 20.16 -6.89 27.67
CA GLU A 67 19.10 -7.85 27.98
C GLU A 67 19.71 -9.05 28.69
N SER A 68 19.15 -9.43 29.85
CA SER A 68 19.49 -10.67 30.51
C SER A 68 19.24 -11.80 29.53
N SER A 69 20.31 -12.43 29.05
CA SER A 69 20.33 -13.53 28.10
C SER A 69 19.67 -14.78 28.69
N THR A 70 18.35 -14.72 28.85
CA THR A 70 17.54 -15.92 28.73
C THR A 70 17.31 -16.06 27.24
N PRO A 71 17.82 -17.11 26.58
CA PRO A 71 17.54 -17.33 25.17
C PRO A 71 16.04 -17.56 25.05
N GLN A 72 15.28 -16.49 24.83
CA GLN A 72 13.95 -16.63 24.27
C GLN A 72 14.20 -17.24 22.90
N THR A 73 13.61 -18.41 22.67
CA THR A 73 13.54 -19.00 21.34
C THR A 73 12.67 -18.07 20.51
N LEU A 74 13.27 -16.99 20.00
CA LEU A 74 12.63 -16.09 19.08
C LEU A 74 12.22 -16.94 17.88
N PRO A 75 10.94 -16.97 17.46
CA PRO A 75 10.51 -17.71 16.28
C PRO A 75 11.43 -17.38 15.10
N THR A 76 11.63 -18.31 14.17
CA THR A 76 12.57 -18.20 13.03
C THR A 76 12.44 -16.90 12.21
N SER A 77 11.29 -16.21 12.30
CA SER A 77 11.04 -14.90 11.69
C SER A 77 11.80 -13.73 12.36
N GLU A 78 12.21 -13.87 13.61
CA GLU A 78 12.99 -12.87 14.35
C GLU A 78 14.51 -13.07 14.21
N ALA A 79 14.95 -14.27 13.82
CA ALA A 79 16.37 -14.60 13.61
C ALA A 79 17.02 -13.82 12.45
N HIS A 80 16.23 -13.35 11.47
CA HIS A 80 16.73 -12.66 10.27
C HIS A 80 16.78 -11.13 10.39
N GLY A 81 16.47 -10.58 11.57
CA GLY A 81 16.35 -9.13 11.78
C GLY A 81 15.28 -8.49 10.88
N VAL A 82 15.11 -7.16 11.00
CA VAL A 82 14.12 -6.39 10.21
C VAL A 82 14.38 -6.51 8.70
N TYR A 83 15.66 -6.52 8.32
CA TYR A 83 16.06 -6.59 6.91
C TYR A 83 15.62 -7.93 6.28
N GLY A 84 15.91 -9.06 6.91
CA GLY A 84 15.57 -10.36 6.32
C GLY A 84 14.07 -10.61 6.27
N ARG A 85 13.29 -10.19 7.29
CA ARG A 85 11.81 -10.22 7.22
C ARG A 85 11.26 -9.43 6.03
N ARG A 86 11.83 -8.24 5.78
CA ARG A 86 11.45 -7.41 4.64
C ARG A 86 11.77 -8.10 3.32
N CYS A 87 12.96 -8.69 3.19
CA CYS A 87 13.34 -9.44 2.00
C CYS A 87 12.40 -10.61 1.74
N GLU A 88 12.11 -11.42 2.75
CA GLU A 88 11.17 -12.54 2.65
C GLU A 88 9.78 -12.08 2.21
N LEU A 89 9.26 -11.01 2.84
CA LEU A 89 7.96 -10.46 2.48
C LEU A 89 7.96 -9.92 1.03
N LEU A 90 9.00 -9.18 0.62
CA LEU A 90 9.11 -8.69 -0.75
C LEU A 90 9.09 -9.83 -1.77
N THR A 91 9.79 -10.94 -1.49
CA THR A 91 9.71 -12.15 -2.31
C THR A 91 8.28 -12.68 -2.38
N ARG A 92 7.59 -12.81 -1.25
CA ARG A 92 6.18 -13.24 -1.25
C ARG A 92 5.25 -12.30 -2.03
N LEU A 93 5.51 -10.99 -2.01
CA LEU A 93 4.72 -9.99 -2.73
C LEU A 93 4.88 -10.04 -4.25
N THR A 94 5.85 -10.81 -4.78
CA THR A 94 6.00 -11.07 -6.22
C THR A 94 5.01 -12.11 -6.77
N ASP A 95 4.14 -12.66 -5.93
CA ASP A 95 3.15 -13.68 -6.30
C ASP A 95 2.29 -13.24 -7.51
N PRO A 96 2.19 -14.06 -8.58
CA PRO A 96 1.41 -13.75 -9.78
C PRO A 96 -0.05 -13.41 -9.54
N ARG A 97 -0.67 -13.97 -8.49
CA ARG A 97 -2.06 -13.66 -8.13
C ARG A 97 -2.22 -12.21 -7.66
N LEU A 98 -1.15 -11.62 -7.13
CA LEU A 98 -1.12 -10.23 -6.70
C LEU A 98 -0.66 -9.30 -7.83
N THR A 99 0.48 -9.60 -8.46
CA THR A 99 1.11 -8.77 -9.50
C THR A 99 0.39 -8.83 -10.84
N GLY A 100 -0.35 -9.91 -11.10
CA GLY A 100 -0.97 -10.20 -12.41
C GLY A 100 0.02 -10.65 -13.47
N LEU A 101 1.29 -10.91 -13.10
CA LEU A 101 2.36 -11.31 -14.00
C LEU A 101 2.99 -12.60 -13.49
N SER A 102 3.31 -13.53 -14.40
CA SER A 102 4.17 -14.65 -14.06
C SER A 102 5.54 -14.15 -13.58
N SER A 103 6.28 -14.98 -12.85
CA SER A 103 7.62 -14.61 -12.38
C SER A 103 8.58 -14.24 -13.52
N ALA A 104 8.43 -14.87 -14.69
CA ALA A 104 9.21 -14.55 -15.89
C ALA A 104 8.84 -13.19 -16.48
N GLU A 105 7.53 -12.91 -16.62
CA GLU A 105 7.05 -11.62 -17.12
C GLU A 105 7.40 -10.47 -16.18
N LEU A 106 7.29 -10.69 -14.86
CA LEU A 106 7.71 -9.71 -13.87
C LEU A 106 9.22 -9.45 -13.95
N GLY A 107 10.03 -10.50 -14.09
CA GLY A 107 11.48 -10.38 -14.27
C GLY A 107 11.84 -9.61 -15.54
N TYR A 108 11.17 -9.88 -16.65
CA TYR A 108 11.33 -9.17 -17.92
C TYR A 108 10.97 -7.70 -17.78
N LEU A 109 9.80 -7.40 -17.21
CA LEU A 109 9.36 -6.03 -16.96
C LEU A 109 10.35 -5.26 -16.07
N CYS A 110 10.84 -5.88 -14.99
CA CYS A 110 11.86 -5.24 -14.13
C CYS A 110 13.14 -4.95 -14.91
N ALA A 111 13.59 -5.87 -15.77
CA ALA A 111 14.79 -5.69 -16.57
C ALA A 111 14.63 -4.57 -17.63
N GLU A 112 13.47 -4.47 -18.27
CA GLU A 112 13.17 -3.40 -19.23
C GLU A 112 13.06 -2.02 -18.58
N LEU A 113 12.52 -1.94 -17.36
CA LEU A 113 12.35 -0.67 -16.65
C LEU A 113 13.63 -0.19 -15.95
N ALA A 114 14.58 -1.08 -15.66
CA ALA A 114 15.80 -0.75 -14.92
C ALA A 114 16.61 0.42 -15.55
N PRO A 115 16.85 0.49 -16.88
CA PRO A 115 17.52 1.64 -17.50
C PRO A 115 16.78 2.96 -17.30
N MET A 116 15.44 2.94 -17.40
CA MET A 116 14.62 4.14 -17.20
C MET A 116 14.61 4.59 -15.74
N GLN A 117 14.58 3.64 -14.79
CA GLN A 117 14.71 3.91 -13.35
C GLN A 117 16.09 4.50 -13.01
N ALA A 118 17.16 3.97 -13.61
CA ALA A 118 18.52 4.47 -13.45
C ALA A 118 18.67 5.89 -14.02
N ALA A 119 18.15 6.15 -15.22
CA ALA A 119 18.18 7.47 -15.85
C ALA A 119 17.46 8.53 -15.00
N ARG A 120 16.24 8.25 -14.55
CA ARG A 120 15.48 9.16 -13.67
C ARG A 120 16.14 9.36 -12.31
N SER A 121 16.79 8.32 -11.75
CA SER A 121 17.56 8.46 -10.52
C SER A 121 18.75 9.41 -10.73
N GLN A 122 19.44 9.29 -11.86
CA GLN A 122 20.56 10.15 -12.21
C GLN A 122 20.15 11.60 -12.48
N GLU A 123 19.01 11.83 -13.15
CA GLU A 123 18.41 13.16 -13.34
C GLU A 123 18.15 13.84 -12.00
N ARG A 124 17.42 13.17 -11.09
CA ARG A 124 17.16 13.70 -9.74
C ARG A 124 18.44 14.02 -9.00
N TYR A 125 19.43 13.13 -9.08
CA TYR A 125 20.70 13.39 -8.44
C TYR A 125 21.42 14.60 -9.06
N SER A 126 21.27 14.82 -10.36
CA SER A 126 21.78 16.01 -11.06
C SER A 126 21.08 17.28 -10.61
N GLU A 127 19.75 17.26 -10.51
CA GLU A 127 18.92 18.38 -10.03
C GLU A 127 19.26 18.75 -8.59
N GLN A 128 19.32 17.77 -7.68
CA GLN A 128 19.70 17.98 -6.28
C GLN A 128 21.11 18.55 -6.13
N ARG A 129 22.00 18.30 -7.10
CA ARG A 129 23.36 18.85 -7.14
C ARG A 129 23.44 20.21 -7.85
N GLY A 130 22.39 20.65 -8.54
CA GLY A 130 22.41 21.83 -9.40
C GLY A 130 23.28 21.68 -10.65
N GLY A 131 23.55 20.46 -11.15
CA GLY A 131 24.32 20.22 -12.38
C GLY A 131 25.17 18.95 -12.41
N ARG A 132 26.11 18.89 -13.38
CA ARG A 132 27.00 17.72 -13.61
C ARG A 132 27.79 17.36 -12.35
N ALA A 133 27.94 16.05 -12.12
CA ALA A 133 28.74 15.52 -11.03
C ALA A 133 30.19 16.02 -11.13
N ARG A 134 30.63 16.84 -10.17
CA ARG A 134 32.04 17.17 -9.99
C ARG A 134 32.71 15.94 -9.37
N ARG A 135 33.84 15.49 -9.95
CA ARG A 135 34.53 14.26 -9.53
C ARG A 135 34.74 14.25 -8.01
N ALA A 136 34.31 13.15 -7.38
CA ALA A 136 34.60 12.77 -5.99
C ALA A 136 34.08 13.69 -4.87
N THR A 137 32.83 14.18 -4.94
CA THR A 137 32.09 14.40 -3.69
C THR A 137 31.80 13.02 -3.11
N GLY A 138 32.35 12.72 -1.94
CA GLY A 138 32.42 11.39 -1.34
C GLY A 138 31.15 10.56 -1.46
N ASN A 139 31.33 9.27 -1.70
CA ASN A 139 30.32 8.25 -1.46
C ASN A 139 29.66 8.51 -0.10
N GLN A 140 28.37 8.85 -0.11
CA GLN A 140 27.41 8.59 0.96
C GLN A 140 26.07 9.19 0.54
N ARG A 141 25.48 8.64 -0.52
CA ARG A 141 24.03 8.74 -0.68
C ARG A 141 23.50 7.37 -0.35
N ALA A 142 22.79 7.31 0.78
CA ALA A 142 22.29 6.07 1.37
C ALA A 142 21.70 5.19 0.28
N LYS A 143 22.13 3.93 0.24
CA LYS A 143 21.56 2.92 -0.65
C LYS A 143 20.04 2.97 -0.50
N PRO A 144 19.27 3.04 -1.61
CA PRO A 144 17.83 3.06 -1.51
C PRO A 144 17.34 1.82 -0.75
N LEU A 145 16.36 2.01 0.13
CA LEU A 145 15.83 0.94 0.98
C LEU A 145 15.26 -0.24 0.18
N PHE A 146 14.74 0.05 -1.02
CA PHE A 146 14.19 -0.93 -1.96
C PHE A 146 14.98 -0.88 -3.27
N ASP A 147 15.31 -2.05 -3.80
CA ASP A 147 15.87 -2.17 -5.14
C ASP A 147 14.81 -1.90 -6.23
N ASP A 148 15.26 -1.83 -7.48
CA ASP A 148 14.40 -1.46 -8.61
C ASP A 148 13.26 -2.47 -8.84
N GLY A 149 13.47 -3.76 -8.58
CA GLY A 149 12.45 -4.80 -8.71
C GLY A 149 11.38 -4.71 -7.63
N ALA A 150 11.78 -4.49 -6.38
CA ALA A 150 10.85 -4.22 -5.27
C ALA A 150 10.04 -2.95 -5.53
N ARG A 151 10.68 -1.91 -6.09
CA ARG A 151 9.99 -0.67 -6.48
C ARG A 151 8.89 -0.92 -7.51
N VAL A 152 9.16 -1.73 -8.55
CA VAL A 152 8.16 -2.14 -9.55
C VAL A 152 7.04 -2.94 -8.89
N THR A 153 7.38 -3.97 -8.12
CA THR A 153 6.40 -4.85 -7.45
C THR A 153 5.43 -4.06 -6.58
N LEU A 154 5.93 -3.21 -5.68
CA LEU A 154 5.09 -2.41 -4.78
C LEU A 154 4.19 -1.42 -5.54
N THR A 155 4.69 -0.89 -6.66
CA THR A 155 3.92 0.01 -7.52
C THR A 155 2.81 -0.72 -8.26
N LEU A 156 3.08 -1.93 -8.77
CA LEU A 156 2.07 -2.80 -9.38
C LEU A 156 0.97 -3.14 -8.39
N LEU A 157 1.32 -3.57 -7.17
CA LEU A 157 0.33 -3.89 -6.13
C LEU A 157 -0.57 -2.70 -5.80
N TYR A 158 0.01 -1.50 -5.75
CA TYR A 158 -0.74 -0.27 -5.51
C TYR A 158 -1.66 0.08 -6.68
N GLN A 159 -1.17 0.04 -7.94
CA GLN A 159 -1.97 0.35 -9.12
C GLN A 159 -3.08 -0.67 -9.35
N ARG A 160 -2.81 -1.95 -9.07
CA ARG A 160 -3.78 -3.05 -9.14
C ARG A 160 -4.80 -3.05 -8.01
N GLN A 161 -4.72 -2.09 -7.09
CA GLN A 161 -5.60 -1.99 -5.94
C GLN A 161 -5.59 -3.20 -4.99
N VAL A 162 -4.46 -3.92 -4.91
CA VAL A 162 -4.31 -5.09 -4.02
C VAL A 162 -4.44 -4.67 -2.56
N CYS A 163 -3.70 -3.66 -2.14
CA CYS A 163 -3.77 -3.12 -0.78
C CYS A 163 -3.27 -1.68 -0.68
N SER A 164 -3.66 -0.99 0.39
CA SER A 164 -3.29 0.42 0.59
C SER A 164 -1.79 0.61 0.83
N MET A 165 -1.28 1.82 0.53
CA MET A 165 0.10 2.22 0.89
C MET A 165 0.38 2.07 2.38
N LYS A 166 -0.63 2.34 3.23
CA LYS A 166 -0.49 2.17 4.68
C LYS A 166 -0.27 0.71 5.04
N LEU A 167 -1.05 -0.20 4.46
CA LEU A 167 -0.88 -1.63 4.73
C LEU A 167 0.50 -2.11 4.26
N LEU A 168 0.95 -1.71 3.07
CA LEU A 168 2.31 -2.03 2.60
C LEU A 168 3.40 -1.47 3.53
N ALA A 169 3.24 -0.22 3.97
CA ALA A 169 4.18 0.43 4.88
C ALA A 169 4.27 -0.28 6.23
N ASP A 170 3.12 -0.62 6.82
CA ASP A 170 3.03 -1.34 8.08
C ASP A 170 3.67 -2.74 7.96
N MET A 171 3.36 -3.48 6.88
CA MET A 171 3.92 -4.82 6.66
C MET A 171 5.43 -4.84 6.38
N LEU A 172 5.96 -3.81 5.71
CA LEU A 172 7.40 -3.71 5.38
C LEU A 172 8.23 -3.01 6.47
N GLU A 173 7.59 -2.61 7.57
CA GLU A 173 8.18 -1.81 8.66
C GLU A 173 8.86 -0.54 8.10
N VAL A 174 8.16 0.20 7.24
CA VAL A 174 8.63 1.46 6.64
C VAL A 174 7.59 2.57 6.80
N THR A 175 8.00 3.83 6.57
CA THR A 175 7.05 4.94 6.64
C THR A 175 6.10 4.95 5.42
N PRO A 176 4.83 5.37 5.58
CA PRO A 176 3.92 5.56 4.45
C PRO A 176 4.45 6.55 3.40
N GLU A 177 5.24 7.54 3.83
CA GLU A 177 5.91 8.50 2.97
C GLU A 177 6.90 7.79 2.03
N CYS A 178 7.67 6.83 2.55
CA CYS A 178 8.61 6.02 1.77
C CYS A 178 7.91 5.30 0.60
N ILE A 179 6.84 4.56 0.89
CA ILE A 179 6.04 3.88 -0.13
C ILE A 179 5.43 4.90 -1.10
N GLY A 180 4.91 6.02 -0.59
CA GLY A 180 4.30 7.06 -1.42
C GLY A 180 5.26 7.70 -2.41
N HIS A 181 6.50 7.98 -2.02
CA HIS A 181 7.54 8.50 -2.92
C HIS A 181 7.96 7.46 -3.96
N LEU A 182 8.19 6.23 -3.53
CA LEU A 182 8.53 5.10 -4.40
C LEU A 182 7.48 4.91 -5.50
N VAL A 183 6.20 4.81 -5.12
CA VAL A 183 5.09 4.61 -6.07
C VAL A 183 4.97 5.78 -7.04
N ALA A 184 5.15 7.02 -6.57
CA ALA A 184 5.05 8.19 -7.44
C ALA A 184 6.13 8.22 -8.53
N GLU A 185 7.33 7.75 -8.20
CA GLU A 185 8.45 7.67 -9.14
C GLU A 185 8.25 6.55 -10.15
N THR A 186 8.04 5.32 -9.66
CA THR A 186 7.97 4.14 -10.51
C THR A 186 6.70 4.11 -11.36
N ARG A 187 5.60 4.73 -10.90
CA ARG A 187 4.39 4.88 -11.71
C ARG A 187 4.67 5.57 -13.04
N ARG A 188 5.45 6.67 -13.03
CA ARG A 188 5.78 7.40 -14.27
C ARG A 188 6.57 6.53 -15.23
N VAL A 189 7.48 5.71 -14.71
CA VAL A 189 8.26 4.77 -15.52
C VAL A 189 7.34 3.73 -16.18
N LEU A 190 6.40 3.18 -15.42
CA LEU A 190 5.40 2.23 -15.95
C LEU A 190 4.48 2.89 -16.99
N GLU A 191 4.04 4.13 -16.75
CA GLU A 191 3.21 4.92 -17.67
C GLU A 191 3.94 5.23 -18.97
N ASP A 192 5.20 5.68 -18.90
CA ASP A 192 6.04 5.94 -20.08
C ASP A 192 6.30 4.65 -20.89
N HIS A 193 6.42 3.52 -20.21
CA HIS A 193 6.55 2.21 -20.83
C HIS A 193 5.20 1.68 -21.37
N GLY A 194 4.08 2.33 -21.06
CA GLY A 194 2.75 1.91 -21.51
C GLY A 194 2.19 0.69 -20.77
N HIS A 195 2.77 0.28 -19.65
CA HIS A 195 2.29 -0.86 -18.88
C HIS A 195 0.99 -0.52 -18.16
N GLN A 196 -0.09 -1.24 -18.46
CA GLN A 196 -1.36 -1.13 -17.77
C GLN A 196 -1.59 -2.37 -16.90
N PRO A 197 -1.37 -2.29 -15.59
CA PRO A 197 -1.35 -3.48 -14.76
C PRO A 197 -2.75 -4.03 -14.46
N GLY A 198 -3.84 -3.38 -14.88
CA GLY A 198 -5.21 -3.82 -14.60
C GLY A 198 -5.59 -3.74 -13.11
N TYR A 199 -6.65 -4.45 -12.71
CA TYR A 199 -7.08 -4.57 -11.32
C TYR A 199 -6.85 -6.00 -10.81
N ALA A 200 -6.46 -6.13 -9.54
CA ALA A 200 -6.42 -7.42 -8.88
C ALA A 200 -7.84 -7.92 -8.56
N PRO A 201 -8.07 -9.24 -8.62
CA PRO A 201 -9.37 -9.83 -8.32
C PRO A 201 -9.74 -9.70 -6.83
N SER A 202 -8.74 -9.58 -5.96
CA SER A 202 -8.91 -9.44 -4.52
C SER A 202 -8.21 -8.21 -3.97
N ARG A 203 -8.84 -7.59 -2.97
CA ARG A 203 -8.30 -6.48 -2.20
C ARG A 203 -8.17 -6.87 -0.73
N PHE A 204 -7.09 -6.44 -0.11
CA PHE A 204 -6.74 -6.75 1.28
C PHE A 204 -6.66 -5.47 2.11
N THR A 205 -7.32 -5.50 3.27
CA THR A 205 -7.35 -4.41 4.25
C THR A 205 -6.49 -4.70 5.47
N THR A 206 -6.11 -5.97 5.68
CA THR A 206 -5.29 -6.44 6.80
C THR A 206 -4.14 -7.32 6.30
N ALA A 207 -3.05 -7.35 7.06
CA ALA A 207 -1.90 -8.18 6.75
C ALA A 207 -2.26 -9.66 6.80
N ASP A 208 -3.00 -10.08 7.84
CA ASP A 208 -3.42 -11.47 8.03
C ASP A 208 -4.23 -12.02 6.85
N ALA A 209 -5.12 -11.22 6.26
CA ALA A 209 -5.90 -11.63 5.10
C ALA A 209 -5.01 -11.81 3.86
N LEU A 210 -4.04 -10.91 3.66
CA LEU A 210 -3.09 -11.01 2.55
C LEU A 210 -2.18 -12.23 2.71
N MET A 211 -1.66 -12.47 3.92
CA MET A 211 -0.79 -13.61 4.20
C MET A 211 -1.56 -14.92 4.11
N SER A 212 -2.78 -15.01 4.66
CA SER A 212 -3.64 -16.19 4.54
C SER A 212 -3.99 -16.53 3.08
N PHE A 213 -4.17 -15.52 2.23
CA PHE A 213 -4.36 -15.71 0.81
C PHE A 213 -3.11 -16.25 0.13
N LEU A 214 -1.95 -15.69 0.44
CA LEU A 214 -0.68 -16.16 -0.10
C LEU A 214 -0.39 -17.61 0.30
N ASP A 215 -0.64 -17.96 1.57
CA ASP A 215 -0.32 -19.28 2.14
C ASP A 215 -1.32 -20.38 1.75
N ALA A 216 -2.62 -20.05 1.66
CA ALA A 216 -3.68 -21.06 1.54
C ALA A 216 -4.73 -20.77 0.45
N ASP A 217 -4.46 -19.79 -0.43
CA ASP A 217 -5.38 -19.33 -1.49
C ASP A 217 -6.78 -18.94 -0.98
N LYS A 218 -6.84 -18.54 0.30
CA LYS A 218 -8.09 -18.13 0.93
C LYS A 218 -8.43 -16.71 0.51
N ALA A 219 -9.26 -16.56 -0.52
CA ALA A 219 -9.81 -15.26 -0.90
C ALA A 219 -10.43 -14.53 0.29
N PRO A 220 -10.22 -13.21 0.44
CA PRO A 220 -10.73 -12.47 1.58
C PRO A 220 -12.28 -12.48 1.55
N PRO A 221 -12.95 -12.46 2.72
CA PRO A 221 -14.41 -12.55 2.79
C PRO A 221 -15.11 -11.54 1.89
N ARG A 222 -14.57 -10.31 1.84
CA ARG A 222 -15.07 -9.22 0.99
C ARG A 222 -15.13 -9.60 -0.50
N THR A 223 -14.10 -10.27 -1.03
CA THR A 223 -14.10 -10.71 -2.43
C THR A 223 -15.24 -11.67 -2.70
N ARG A 224 -15.41 -12.69 -1.83
CA ARG A 224 -16.46 -13.71 -1.98
C ARG A 224 -17.86 -13.09 -1.89
N ILE A 225 -18.08 -12.23 -0.90
CA ILE A 225 -19.33 -11.47 -0.75
C ILE A 225 -19.61 -10.64 -2.00
N MET A 226 -18.62 -9.93 -2.53
CA MET A 226 -18.80 -9.13 -3.74
C MET A 226 -19.02 -9.96 -5.00
N GLU A 227 -18.44 -11.15 -5.07
CA GLU A 227 -18.69 -12.09 -6.13
C GLU A 227 -20.14 -12.59 -6.12
N SER A 228 -20.67 -12.97 -4.95
CA SER A 228 -22.08 -13.33 -4.77
C SER A 228 -23.01 -12.15 -5.07
N LEU A 229 -22.73 -10.96 -4.54
CA LEU A 229 -23.56 -9.76 -4.76
C LEU A 229 -23.54 -9.25 -6.20
N SER A 230 -22.51 -9.61 -6.98
CA SER A 230 -22.43 -9.30 -8.42
C SER A 230 -23.24 -10.28 -9.30
N HIS A 231 -23.93 -11.26 -8.70
CA HIS A 231 -24.67 -12.27 -9.45
C HIS A 231 -25.81 -11.65 -10.30
N PRO A 232 -26.01 -12.08 -11.56
CA PRO A 232 -27.01 -11.49 -12.46
C PRO A 232 -28.44 -11.49 -11.94
N ARG A 233 -28.83 -12.47 -11.11
CA ARG A 233 -30.16 -12.47 -10.46
C ARG A 233 -30.35 -11.29 -9.51
N LEU A 234 -29.29 -10.84 -8.86
CA LEU A 234 -29.34 -9.73 -7.92
C LEU A 234 -29.21 -8.38 -8.65
N THR A 235 -28.20 -8.26 -9.52
CA THR A 235 -27.90 -7.02 -10.23
C THR A 235 -28.85 -6.75 -11.41
N GLY A 236 -29.47 -7.80 -11.97
CA GLY A 236 -30.28 -7.75 -13.18
C GLY A 236 -29.47 -7.58 -14.48
N MET A 237 -28.16 -7.80 -14.44
CA MET A 237 -27.26 -7.67 -15.60
C MET A 237 -26.17 -8.74 -15.58
N SER A 238 -25.60 -9.09 -16.73
CA SER A 238 -24.47 -10.01 -16.77
C SER A 238 -23.26 -9.44 -16.03
N ARG A 239 -22.35 -10.29 -15.57
CA ARG A 239 -21.09 -9.85 -14.93
C ARG A 239 -20.26 -8.99 -15.90
N THR A 240 -20.27 -9.33 -17.19
CA THR A 240 -19.59 -8.57 -18.25
C THR A 240 -20.18 -7.17 -18.43
N ASP A 241 -21.51 -7.05 -18.44
CA ASP A 241 -22.17 -5.75 -18.57
C ASP A 241 -21.96 -4.88 -17.33
N LEU A 242 -21.96 -5.50 -16.15
CA LEU A 242 -21.61 -4.84 -14.90
C LEU A 242 -20.18 -4.27 -14.93
N ASP A 243 -19.22 -5.02 -15.45
CA ASP A 243 -17.83 -4.58 -15.59
C ASP A 243 -17.69 -3.47 -16.64
N ALA A 244 -18.42 -3.57 -17.75
CA ALA A 244 -18.50 -2.52 -18.76
C ALA A 244 -19.10 -1.23 -18.19
N LEU A 245 -20.16 -1.35 -17.39
CA LEU A 245 -20.80 -0.23 -16.70
C LEU A 245 -19.84 0.42 -15.70
N ALA A 246 -19.17 -0.37 -14.86
CA ALA A 246 -18.19 0.13 -13.91
C ALA A 246 -17.07 0.91 -14.63
N ARG A 247 -16.50 0.36 -15.70
CA ARG A 247 -15.49 1.05 -16.53
C ARG A 247 -16.01 2.34 -17.14
N ARG A 248 -17.24 2.34 -17.66
CA ARG A 248 -17.88 3.54 -18.25
C ARG A 248 -18.08 4.66 -17.22
N LEU A 249 -18.40 4.30 -15.97
CA LEU A 249 -18.64 5.27 -14.90
C LEU A 249 -17.36 5.73 -14.20
N ALA A 250 -16.28 4.95 -14.21
CA ALA A 250 -15.03 5.24 -13.47
C ALA A 250 -14.46 6.65 -13.71
N PRO A 251 -14.34 7.18 -14.96
CA PRO A 251 -13.83 8.53 -15.18
C PRO A 251 -14.69 9.62 -14.52
N ARG A 252 -16.03 9.44 -14.53
CA ARG A 252 -16.97 10.38 -13.92
C ARG A 252 -16.94 10.30 -12.40
N GLN A 253 -16.81 9.09 -11.84
CA GLN A 253 -16.62 8.89 -10.40
C GLN A 253 -15.34 9.58 -9.92
N LEU A 254 -14.23 9.43 -10.65
CA LEU A 254 -12.97 10.09 -10.33
C LEU A 254 -13.10 11.62 -10.37
N ALA A 255 -13.78 12.17 -11.38
CA ALA A 255 -14.04 13.60 -11.47
C ALA A 255 -14.89 14.13 -10.30
N GLN A 256 -15.90 13.38 -9.85
CA GLN A 256 -16.69 13.74 -8.67
C GLN A 256 -15.85 13.80 -7.40
N VAL A 257 -14.96 12.82 -7.20
CA VAL A 257 -14.04 12.77 -6.05
C VAL A 257 -13.05 13.93 -6.07
N GLU A 258 -12.49 14.25 -7.23
CA GLU A 258 -11.58 15.38 -7.38
C GLU A 258 -12.32 16.70 -7.13
N ARG A 259 -13.56 16.86 -7.64
CA ARG A 259 -14.39 18.05 -7.37
C ARG A 259 -14.70 18.24 -5.89
N ALA A 260 -15.08 17.16 -5.19
CA ALA A 260 -15.31 17.21 -3.74
C ALA A 260 -14.02 17.51 -2.96
N SER A 261 -12.87 17.04 -3.46
CA SER A 261 -11.57 17.32 -2.86
C SER A 261 -11.12 18.75 -3.13
N TYR A 262 -11.37 19.28 -4.33
CA TYR A 262 -11.16 20.68 -4.69
C TYR A 262 -12.01 21.60 -3.81
N GLN A 263 -13.30 21.31 -3.64
CA GLN A 263 -14.19 22.10 -2.77
C GLN A 263 -13.69 22.14 -1.32
N ARG A 264 -13.16 21.03 -0.80
CA ARG A 264 -12.57 20.97 0.55
C ARG A 264 -11.24 21.72 0.65
N ARG A 265 -10.41 21.68 -0.40
CA ARG A 265 -9.11 22.35 -0.43
C ARG A 265 -9.19 23.83 -0.77
N GLY A 266 -10.25 24.26 -1.46
CA GLY A 266 -10.44 25.64 -1.93
C GLY A 266 -9.49 26.10 -3.04
N ALA A 267 -8.66 25.20 -3.59
CA ALA A 267 -7.65 25.53 -4.59
C ALA A 267 -7.34 24.34 -5.49
N ASP A 268 -6.77 24.66 -6.65
CA ASP A 268 -6.25 23.67 -7.58
C ASP A 268 -5.19 22.80 -6.94
N ARG A 269 -5.11 21.60 -7.47
CA ARG A 269 -4.18 20.61 -6.98
C ARG A 269 -2.76 20.97 -7.39
N GLN A 270 -1.84 21.06 -6.43
CA GLN A 270 -0.44 21.36 -6.74
C GLN A 270 0.16 20.30 -7.70
N PRO A 271 0.90 20.71 -8.74
CA PRO A 271 1.59 19.80 -9.65
C PRO A 271 2.45 18.81 -8.87
N GLY A 272 2.29 17.51 -9.13
CA GLY A 272 3.03 16.45 -8.43
C GLY A 272 2.43 15.99 -7.09
N SER A 273 1.35 16.60 -6.61
CA SER A 273 0.63 16.08 -5.44
C SER A 273 -0.06 14.75 -5.76
N ARG A 274 -0.10 13.83 -4.78
CA ARG A 274 -0.47 12.42 -4.96
C ARG A 274 -1.96 12.24 -5.30
N GLY A 275 -2.24 11.50 -6.37
CA GLY A 275 -3.58 11.04 -6.68
C GLY A 275 -3.72 9.69 -6.04
N GLY A 276 -4.47 9.60 -4.94
CA GLY A 276 -4.68 8.34 -4.26
C GLY A 276 -5.44 7.38 -5.17
N VAL A 277 -4.87 6.21 -5.46
CA VAL A 277 -5.55 5.08 -6.13
C VAL A 277 -6.51 4.36 -5.17
N PHE A 278 -6.33 4.56 -3.86
CA PHE A 278 -7.28 4.15 -2.82
C PHE A 278 -7.93 5.35 -2.12
N PRO A 279 -8.72 6.19 -2.82
CA PRO A 279 -9.41 7.27 -2.14
C PRO A 279 -10.55 6.73 -1.25
N GLN A 280 -10.98 5.47 -1.44
CA GLN A 280 -12.24 4.95 -0.92
C GLN A 280 -12.16 3.49 -0.43
N LYS A 281 -13.03 3.17 0.53
CA LYS A 281 -13.21 1.79 1.05
C LYS A 281 -13.79 0.84 0.00
N LEU A 282 -14.68 1.33 -0.86
CA LEU A 282 -15.27 0.57 -1.97
C LEU A 282 -14.55 0.93 -3.28
N GLY A 283 -14.19 -0.07 -4.08
CA GLY A 283 -13.67 0.13 -5.45
C GLY A 283 -14.77 0.48 -6.46
N ASP A 284 -14.41 0.97 -7.65
CA ASP A 284 -15.38 1.45 -8.65
C ASP A 284 -16.47 0.42 -9.01
N ARG A 285 -16.08 -0.85 -9.18
CA ARG A 285 -17.03 -1.95 -9.44
C ARG A 285 -17.97 -2.21 -8.26
N GLU A 286 -17.40 -2.32 -7.05
CA GLU A 286 -18.17 -2.56 -5.83
C GLU A 286 -19.20 -1.45 -5.58
N ARG A 287 -18.80 -0.20 -5.86
CA ARG A 287 -19.68 0.97 -5.77
C ARG A 287 -20.90 0.86 -6.67
N VAL A 288 -20.69 0.43 -7.91
CA VAL A 288 -21.77 0.18 -8.86
C VAL A 288 -22.67 -0.97 -8.38
N VAL A 289 -22.10 -2.09 -7.96
CA VAL A 289 -22.86 -3.25 -7.44
C VAL A 289 -23.78 -2.83 -6.30
N VAL A 290 -23.21 -2.24 -5.25
CA VAL A 290 -23.92 -1.85 -4.04
C VAL A 290 -25.01 -0.80 -4.36
N ALA A 291 -24.72 0.14 -5.26
CA ALA A 291 -25.70 1.12 -5.71
C ALA A 291 -26.85 0.46 -6.49
N LEU A 292 -26.56 -0.46 -7.42
CA LEU A 292 -27.58 -1.18 -8.20
C LEU A 292 -28.51 -1.98 -7.30
N LEU A 293 -27.97 -2.75 -6.35
CA LEU A 293 -28.80 -3.56 -5.43
C LEU A 293 -29.78 -2.70 -4.63
N TYR A 294 -29.30 -1.56 -4.11
CA TYR A 294 -30.16 -0.62 -3.39
C TYR A 294 -31.19 0.07 -4.31
N LEU A 295 -30.78 0.53 -5.49
CA LEU A 295 -31.66 1.23 -6.43
C LEU A 295 -32.74 0.32 -7.03
N ARG A 296 -32.44 -0.98 -7.19
CA ARG A 296 -33.40 -2.04 -7.53
C ARG A 296 -34.34 -2.39 -6.38
N LYS A 297 -34.15 -1.81 -5.18
CA LYS A 297 -34.92 -2.11 -3.97
C LYS A 297 -34.78 -3.56 -3.47
N LEU A 298 -33.66 -4.25 -3.77
CA LEU A 298 -33.44 -5.62 -3.27
C LEU A 298 -33.30 -5.66 -1.75
N CYS A 299 -32.72 -4.64 -1.14
CA CYS A 299 -32.40 -4.63 0.29
C CYS A 299 -32.24 -3.19 0.80
N THR A 300 -32.12 -3.04 2.13
CA THR A 300 -31.81 -1.74 2.75
C THR A 300 -30.31 -1.48 2.77
N LEU A 301 -29.91 -0.24 3.07
CA LEU A 301 -28.49 0.10 3.30
C LEU A 301 -27.90 -0.67 4.47
N ASP A 302 -28.72 -0.99 5.49
CA ASP A 302 -28.32 -1.74 6.67
C ASP A 302 -27.98 -3.19 6.31
N VAL A 303 -28.82 -3.86 5.51
CA VAL A 303 -28.53 -5.21 5.01
C VAL A 303 -27.22 -5.26 4.21
N LEU A 304 -26.93 -4.24 3.39
CA LEU A 304 -25.67 -4.16 2.65
C LEU A 304 -24.47 -3.88 3.57
N ALA A 305 -24.64 -3.07 4.61
CA ALA A 305 -23.59 -2.81 5.60
C ALA A 305 -23.27 -4.09 6.39
N ASP A 306 -24.30 -4.80 6.83
CA ASP A 306 -24.17 -6.08 7.54
C ASP A 306 -23.53 -7.15 6.66
N ALA A 307 -23.90 -7.23 5.37
CA ALA A 307 -23.31 -8.17 4.42
C ALA A 307 -21.82 -7.91 4.19
N LEU A 308 -21.39 -6.65 4.12
CA LEU A 308 -19.98 -6.29 3.89
C LEU A 308 -19.13 -6.33 5.17
N GLY A 309 -19.71 -6.03 6.33
CA GLY A 309 -19.07 -6.08 7.65
C GLY A 309 -18.05 -4.96 7.94
N ASP A 310 -17.33 -4.46 6.94
CA ASP A 310 -16.26 -3.46 7.07
C ASP A 310 -16.62 -2.07 6.49
N VAL A 311 -17.84 -1.93 5.93
CA VAL A 311 -18.38 -0.69 5.36
C VAL A 311 -19.63 -0.24 6.10
N SER A 312 -19.61 1.00 6.59
CA SER A 312 -20.76 1.57 7.30
C SER A 312 -21.93 1.90 6.36
N ARG A 313 -23.16 1.81 6.89
CA ARG A 313 -24.41 2.26 6.25
C ARG A 313 -24.30 3.66 5.62
N SER A 314 -23.66 4.60 6.30
CA SER A 314 -23.49 5.98 5.81
C SER A 314 -22.56 6.05 4.59
N SER A 315 -21.50 5.22 4.56
CA SER A 315 -20.60 5.11 3.42
C SER A 315 -21.32 4.54 2.19
N ILE A 316 -22.15 3.52 2.39
CA ILE A 316 -23.02 2.95 1.34
C ILE A 316 -24.02 3.99 0.85
N GLY A 317 -24.65 4.75 1.76
CA GLY A 317 -25.56 5.83 1.40
C GLY A 317 -24.90 6.95 0.59
N ASN A 318 -23.65 7.31 0.89
CA ASN A 318 -22.85 8.23 0.07
C ASN A 318 -22.65 7.68 -1.35
N VAL A 319 -22.25 6.41 -1.47
CA VAL A 319 -22.04 5.74 -2.75
C VAL A 319 -23.31 5.77 -3.61
N VAL A 320 -24.47 5.44 -3.02
CA VAL A 320 -25.76 5.49 -3.72
C VAL A 320 -26.06 6.90 -4.22
N ARG A 321 -25.80 7.94 -3.41
CA ARG A 321 -26.01 9.35 -3.81
C ARG A 321 -25.09 9.78 -4.95
N GLU A 322 -23.87 9.25 -4.99
CA GLU A 322 -22.87 9.56 -6.03
C GLU A 322 -23.19 8.83 -7.35
N ILE A 323 -23.57 7.55 -7.29
CA ILE A 323 -23.81 6.71 -8.48
C ILE A 323 -25.19 6.96 -9.11
N ARG A 324 -26.24 7.21 -8.31
CA ARG A 324 -27.61 7.44 -8.82
C ARG A 324 -27.66 8.45 -9.97
N PRO A 325 -27.16 9.69 -9.86
CA PRO A 325 -27.25 10.67 -10.95
C PRO A 325 -26.53 10.20 -12.21
N LEU A 326 -25.39 9.52 -12.06
CA LEU A 326 -24.64 8.97 -13.20
C LEU A 326 -25.42 7.91 -13.97
N LEU A 327 -26.20 7.08 -13.28
CA LEU A 327 -27.09 6.10 -13.91
C LEU A 327 -28.32 6.78 -14.51
N THR A 328 -28.91 7.77 -13.84
CA THR A 328 -30.07 8.52 -14.33
C THR A 328 -29.75 9.25 -15.64
N GLU A 329 -28.65 9.99 -15.70
CA GLU A 329 -28.21 10.71 -16.90
C GLU A 329 -27.96 9.78 -18.08
N GLY A 330 -27.53 8.54 -17.82
CA GLY A 330 -27.31 7.54 -18.85
C GLY A 330 -28.56 6.77 -19.28
N GLY A 331 -29.70 6.96 -18.60
CA GLY A 331 -30.89 6.11 -18.79
C GLY A 331 -30.66 4.66 -18.33
N LEU A 332 -29.72 4.44 -17.41
CA LEU A 332 -29.25 3.11 -16.97
C LEU A 332 -29.79 2.74 -15.58
N LEU A 333 -30.89 3.36 -15.14
CA LEU A 333 -31.52 3.00 -13.87
C LEU A 333 -32.10 1.58 -13.99
N PRO A 334 -31.71 0.67 -13.08
CA PRO A 334 -32.16 -0.70 -13.17
C PRO A 334 -33.64 -0.82 -12.75
N PRO A 335 -34.41 -1.75 -13.35
CA PRO A 335 -35.79 -1.98 -12.95
C PRO A 335 -35.86 -2.51 -11.50
N PRO A 336 -36.95 -2.24 -10.75
CA PRO A 336 -37.13 -2.81 -9.42
C PRO A 336 -37.09 -4.33 -9.44
N ALA A 337 -36.47 -4.94 -8.43
CA ALA A 337 -36.48 -6.38 -8.26
C ALA A 337 -37.85 -6.86 -7.73
N ALA A 338 -38.23 -8.07 -8.14
CA ALA A 338 -39.46 -8.72 -7.67
C ALA A 338 -39.39 -9.10 -6.19
N THR A 339 -38.20 -9.46 -5.70
CA THR A 339 -37.97 -9.93 -4.34
C THR A 339 -37.14 -8.93 -3.55
N ARG A 340 -37.51 -8.73 -2.28
CA ARG A 340 -36.76 -7.91 -1.31
C ARG A 340 -36.27 -8.77 -0.16
N TYR A 341 -34.96 -8.78 0.04
CA TYR A 341 -34.26 -9.48 1.13
C TYR A 341 -34.17 -8.58 2.36
N ARG A 342 -34.40 -9.16 3.54
CA ARG A 342 -34.45 -8.43 4.83
C ARG A 342 -33.22 -8.68 5.70
N SER A 343 -32.38 -9.65 5.35
CA SER A 343 -31.15 -9.98 6.07
C SER A 343 -29.98 -10.19 5.09
N ALA A 344 -28.75 -10.03 5.58
CA ALA A 344 -27.56 -10.30 4.79
C ALA A 344 -27.41 -11.78 4.40
N PRO A 345 -27.66 -12.77 5.30
CA PRO A 345 -27.64 -14.18 4.92
C PRO A 345 -28.61 -14.52 3.79
N ASP A 346 -29.85 -14.03 3.84
CA ASP A 346 -30.85 -14.32 2.79
C ASP A 346 -30.42 -13.72 1.44
N LEU A 347 -29.86 -12.50 1.46
CA LEU A 347 -29.38 -11.84 0.26
C LEU A 347 -28.22 -12.60 -0.39
N LEU A 348 -27.30 -13.14 0.42
CA LEU A 348 -26.15 -13.91 -0.07
C LEU A 348 -26.57 -15.30 -0.55
N ALA A 349 -27.44 -16.00 0.18
CA ALA A 349 -27.97 -17.30 -0.21
C ALA A 349 -28.71 -17.25 -1.56
N ALA A 350 -29.43 -16.15 -1.84
CA ALA A 350 -30.10 -15.94 -3.11
C ALA A 350 -29.18 -15.85 -4.33
N ALA A 351 -27.88 -15.60 -4.12
CA ALA A 351 -26.88 -15.67 -5.18
C ALA A 351 -26.45 -17.11 -5.49
N ASP A 352 -26.56 -18.03 -4.53
CA ASP A 352 -25.98 -19.38 -4.58
C ASP A 352 -26.98 -20.46 -5.05
N GLU A 353 -28.30 -20.23 -4.91
CA GLU A 353 -29.39 -21.20 -5.11
C GLU A 353 -29.54 -21.81 -6.53
N GLN A 354 -28.66 -21.52 -7.50
CA GLN A 354 -28.76 -22.12 -8.85
C GLN A 354 -27.50 -22.79 -9.40
N THR A 355 -26.41 -22.85 -8.63
CA THR A 355 -25.27 -23.73 -9.00
C THR A 355 -25.66 -25.22 -8.93
N ASN A 356 -26.79 -25.55 -8.30
CA ASN A 356 -27.31 -26.91 -8.10
C ASN A 356 -28.58 -27.21 -8.90
N THR A 357 -28.71 -26.74 -10.14
CA THR A 357 -29.73 -27.31 -11.05
C THR A 357 -29.03 -28.30 -11.98
N PRO A 358 -29.08 -29.62 -11.73
CA PRO A 358 -28.56 -30.58 -12.68
C PRO A 358 -29.43 -30.51 -13.93
N THR A 359 -28.80 -30.20 -15.05
CA THR A 359 -29.38 -30.32 -16.39
C THR A 359 -29.96 -31.73 -16.51
N SER A 360 -31.29 -31.85 -16.60
CA SER A 360 -31.97 -33.07 -17.04
C SER A 360 -32.23 -33.01 -18.53
#